data_AF-A0AAU9XEL8-F1
#
_entry.id   AF-A0AAU9XEL8-F1
#
_cell.length_a   1.000
_cell.length_b   1.000
_cell.length_c   1.000
_cell.angle_alpha   90.00
_cell.angle_beta   90.00
_cell.angle_gamma   90.00
#
_symmetry.space_group_name_H-M   'P 1'
#
loop_
_entity.id
_entity.type
_entity.pdbx_description
1 polymer ?
#
loop_
_entity_poly.entity_id
_entity_poly.type
_entity_poly.pdbx_seq_one_letter_code
_entity_poly.pdbx_strand_id
1 'polypeptide(L)'
;MERVDRDTVGYLINSLKNANMYDKVNIMFVSDHSMTDTSSKRQIFLEDYINLDDFQLVEGGAVGHIWAEGKQVDDIYRNLISANNAHMRVYKREDIPEEYHWKHNFRIPPIFVDPDVGWVIKTERSKARQGNWTVGDHGWPSTRSKSYSVFFARGPAFRKGIEVSSFNTVDLYPLMCNLLGIEVKPNNNNNNN
;
A
#
# COMPACT_ATOMS: atom_id res chain seq x y z
N MET A 1 19.27 -1.00 -5.12
CA MET A 1 18.75 -0.64 -6.46
C MET A 1 19.69 -1.07 -7.58
N GLU A 2 21.01 -0.82 -7.50
CA GLU A 2 21.99 -1.20 -8.54
C GLU A 2 21.97 -2.68 -8.96
N ARG A 3 21.77 -3.61 -8.01
CA ARG A 3 21.64 -5.04 -8.35
C ARG A 3 20.41 -5.34 -9.20
N VAL A 4 19.26 -4.74 -8.89
CA VAL A 4 18.02 -4.95 -9.68
C VAL A 4 18.21 -4.37 -11.09
N ASP A 5 18.79 -3.18 -11.17
CA ASP A 5 19.08 -2.53 -12.45
C ASP A 5 20.04 -3.38 -13.30
N ARG A 6 21.22 -3.74 -12.79
CA ARG A 6 22.23 -4.47 -13.55
C ARG A 6 21.83 -5.92 -13.81
N ASP A 7 21.47 -6.65 -12.76
CA ASP A 7 21.39 -8.11 -12.78
C ASP A 7 20.02 -8.63 -13.22
N THR A 8 18.97 -7.80 -13.15
CA THR A 8 17.61 -8.18 -13.57
C THR A 8 17.18 -7.41 -14.82
N VAL A 9 17.11 -6.07 -14.72
CA VAL A 9 16.67 -5.23 -15.85
C VAL A 9 17.68 -5.33 -17.00
N GLY A 10 18.96 -5.10 -16.72
CA GLY A 10 20.04 -5.19 -17.71
C GLY A 10 20.12 -6.58 -18.34
N TYR A 11 20.02 -7.64 -17.53
CA TYR A 11 19.99 -9.02 -18.03
C TYR A 11 18.82 -9.28 -18.98
N LEU A 12 17.59 -8.90 -18.61
CA LEU A 12 16.41 -9.05 -19.47
C LEU A 12 16.59 -8.29 -20.80
N ILE A 13 17.02 -7.03 -20.72
CA ILE A 13 17.21 -6.16 -21.89
C ILE A 13 18.27 -6.74 -22.84
N ASN A 14 19.41 -7.19 -22.30
CA ASN A 14 20.46 -7.81 -23.10
C ASN A 14 20.02 -9.12 -23.73
N SER A 15 19.26 -9.94 -22.98
CA SER A 15 18.73 -11.21 -23.50
C SER A 15 17.76 -10.99 -24.65
N LEU A 16 16.87 -9.98 -24.55
CA LEU A 16 15.96 -9.60 -25.62
C LEU A 16 16.70 -9.05 -26.85
N LYS A 17 17.79 -8.30 -26.66
CA LYS A 17 18.64 -7.83 -27.77
C LYS A 17 19.30 -9.01 -28.48
N ASN A 18 19.91 -9.93 -27.74
CA ASN A 18 20.56 -11.12 -28.29
C ASN A 18 19.58 -12.03 -29.05
N ALA A 19 18.31 -12.05 -28.63
CA ALA A 19 17.24 -12.78 -29.31
C ALA A 19 16.61 -12.00 -30.49
N ASN A 20 17.08 -10.80 -30.84
CA ASN A 20 16.46 -9.91 -31.84
C ASN A 20 14.97 -9.62 -31.57
N MET A 21 14.60 -9.56 -30.29
CA MET A 21 13.24 -9.32 -29.79
C MET A 21 13.07 -7.94 -29.17
N TYR A 22 14.15 -7.25 -28.84
CA TYR A 22 14.13 -6.01 -28.06
C TYR A 22 13.20 -4.91 -28.61
N ASP A 23 13.10 -4.77 -29.93
CA ASP A 23 12.24 -3.78 -30.58
C ASP A 23 10.87 -4.34 -30.99
N LYS A 24 10.59 -5.62 -30.67
CA LYS A 24 9.34 -6.33 -31.01
C LYS A 24 8.45 -6.58 -29.80
N VAL A 25 8.96 -6.38 -28.58
CA VAL A 25 8.23 -6.64 -27.33
C VAL A 25 7.83 -5.34 -26.63
N ASN A 26 6.67 -5.36 -25.99
CA ASN A 26 6.26 -4.35 -25.03
C ASN A 26 6.67 -4.81 -23.63
N ILE A 27 7.43 -3.97 -22.92
CA ILE A 27 7.95 -4.20 -21.58
C ILE A 27 7.38 -3.11 -20.68
N MET A 28 6.85 -3.50 -19.53
CA MET A 28 6.49 -2.59 -18.46
C MET A 28 7.21 -3.03 -17.18
N PHE A 29 7.97 -2.11 -16.59
CA PHE A 29 8.54 -2.26 -15.26
C PHE A 29 7.64 -1.50 -14.29
N VAL A 30 7.12 -2.23 -13.31
CA VAL A 30 6.18 -1.70 -12.33
C VAL A 30 6.62 -2.08 -10.92
N SER A 31 6.14 -1.34 -9.93
CA SER A 31 6.14 -1.77 -8.53
C SER A 31 4.72 -1.69 -7.98
N ASP A 32 4.46 -2.47 -6.94
CA ASP A 32 3.22 -2.44 -6.16
C ASP A 32 3.07 -1.14 -5.36
N HIS A 33 4.09 -0.77 -4.59
CA HIS A 33 4.11 0.40 -3.74
C HIS A 33 5.54 0.95 -3.59
N SER A 34 5.67 2.00 -2.79
CA SER A 34 6.95 2.58 -2.39
C SER A 34 7.18 2.34 -0.89
N MET A 35 8.19 3.00 -0.33
CA MET A 35 8.60 2.88 1.06
C MET A 35 8.62 4.24 1.74
N THR A 36 8.34 4.27 3.04
CA THR A 36 8.41 5.48 3.88
C THR A 36 9.15 5.17 5.18
N ASP A 37 9.99 6.10 5.63
CA ASP A 37 10.76 5.94 6.86
C ASP A 37 9.89 5.97 8.13
N THR A 38 10.04 4.93 8.93
CA THR A 38 9.52 4.81 10.30
C THR A 38 10.67 4.82 11.29
N SER A 39 10.38 4.97 12.58
CA SER A 39 11.45 4.98 13.59
C SER A 39 10.97 4.48 14.94
N SER A 40 11.93 4.17 15.82
CA SER A 40 11.64 3.77 17.19
C SER A 40 10.86 4.83 17.99
N LYS A 41 10.87 6.09 17.54
CA LYS A 41 10.16 7.22 18.17
C LYS A 41 8.74 7.43 17.64
N ARG A 42 8.34 6.77 16.56
CA ARG A 42 7.04 6.93 15.90
C ARG A 42 6.25 5.62 15.95
N GLN A 43 5.90 5.22 17.16
CA GLN A 43 5.18 3.97 17.44
C GLN A 43 3.97 4.27 18.33
N ILE A 44 2.85 3.65 18.01
CA ILE A 44 1.61 3.69 18.80
C ILE A 44 1.35 2.29 19.30
N PHE A 45 1.26 2.13 20.62
CA PHE A 45 1.05 0.84 21.26
C PHE A 45 -0.40 0.71 21.71
N LEU A 46 -1.07 -0.35 21.27
CA LEU A 46 -2.49 -0.56 21.57
C LEU A 46 -2.72 -0.90 23.05
N GLU A 47 -1.74 -1.50 23.73
CA GLU A 47 -1.77 -1.77 25.18
C GLU A 47 -2.00 -0.51 26.03
N ASP A 48 -1.65 0.68 25.51
CA ASP A 48 -1.85 1.95 26.21
C ASP A 48 -3.34 2.37 26.24
N TYR A 49 -4.22 1.73 25.44
CA TYR A 49 -5.61 2.18 25.21
C TYR A 49 -6.66 1.08 25.38
N ILE A 50 -6.33 -0.17 25.04
CA ILE A 50 -7.29 -1.29 24.97
C ILE A 50 -6.69 -2.55 25.58
N ASN A 51 -7.55 -3.40 26.14
CA ASN A 51 -7.14 -4.66 26.73
C ASN A 51 -6.73 -5.66 25.62
N LEU A 52 -5.55 -6.27 25.76
CA LEU A 52 -4.97 -7.15 24.75
C LEU A 52 -5.75 -8.45 24.53
N ASP A 53 -6.59 -8.85 25.49
CA ASP A 53 -7.41 -10.06 25.38
C ASP A 53 -8.73 -9.83 24.60
N ASP A 54 -9.11 -8.58 24.35
CA ASP A 54 -10.40 -8.24 23.75
C ASP A 54 -10.37 -8.21 22.20
N PHE A 55 -9.19 -8.33 21.59
CA PHE A 55 -9.03 -8.15 20.15
C PHE A 55 -7.89 -8.97 19.54
N GLN A 56 -7.92 -9.07 18.21
CA GLN A 56 -6.82 -9.56 17.41
C GLN A 56 -6.35 -8.47 16.44
N LEU A 57 -5.07 -8.11 16.53
CA LEU A 57 -4.41 -7.28 15.52
C LEU A 57 -3.98 -8.17 14.36
N VAL A 58 -4.75 -8.18 13.26
CA VAL A 58 -4.42 -9.02 12.10
C VAL A 58 -3.38 -8.40 11.18
N GLU A 59 -3.24 -7.08 11.21
CA GLU A 59 -2.19 -6.33 10.51
C GLU A 59 -1.78 -5.15 11.39
N GLY A 60 -0.47 -4.94 11.54
CA GLY A 60 0.09 -3.90 12.39
C GLY A 60 1.37 -3.31 11.80
N GLY A 61 1.37 -2.00 11.57
CA GLY A 61 2.44 -1.29 10.89
C GLY A 61 1.92 0.07 10.46
N ALA A 62 2.06 0.41 9.18
CA ALA A 62 1.43 1.57 8.56
C ALA A 62 -0.12 1.56 8.61
N VAL A 63 -0.73 0.44 9.01
CA VAL A 63 -2.16 0.27 9.28
C VAL A 63 -2.34 -0.53 10.57
N GLY A 64 -3.49 -0.37 11.22
CA GLY A 64 -3.92 -1.23 12.34
C GLY A 64 -5.27 -1.86 12.02
N HIS A 65 -5.27 -3.16 11.74
CA HIS A 65 -6.47 -3.93 11.40
C HIS A 65 -6.90 -4.75 12.61
N ILE A 66 -8.00 -4.35 13.23
CA ILE A 66 -8.44 -4.91 14.51
C ILE A 66 -9.72 -5.73 14.30
N TRP A 67 -9.62 -7.03 14.58
CA TRP A 67 -10.76 -7.92 14.71
C TRP A 67 -11.19 -8.02 16.16
N ALA A 68 -12.48 -7.83 16.39
CA ALA A 68 -13.16 -8.05 17.66
C ALA A 68 -14.61 -8.46 17.37
N GLU A 69 -15.29 -9.01 18.38
CA GLU A 69 -16.66 -9.51 18.23
C GLU A 69 -17.62 -8.73 19.13
N GLY A 70 -18.90 -8.67 18.73
CA GLY A 70 -19.99 -8.15 19.55
C GLY A 70 -19.70 -6.78 20.18
N LYS A 71 -19.93 -6.70 21.50
CA LYS A 71 -19.75 -5.49 22.31
C LYS A 71 -18.31 -4.94 22.28
N GLN A 72 -17.31 -5.81 22.13
CA GLN A 72 -15.91 -5.41 22.19
C GLN A 72 -15.56 -4.42 21.08
N VAL A 73 -16.20 -4.52 19.91
CA VAL A 73 -15.99 -3.57 18.80
C VAL A 73 -16.27 -2.13 19.24
N ASP A 74 -17.41 -1.88 19.89
CA ASP A 74 -17.79 -0.54 20.34
C ASP A 74 -16.94 -0.05 21.50
N ASP A 75 -16.55 -0.94 22.42
CA ASP A 75 -15.68 -0.61 23.54
C ASP A 75 -14.27 -0.23 23.08
N ILE A 76 -13.68 -1.02 22.19
CA ILE A 76 -12.36 -0.75 21.58
C ILE A 76 -12.39 0.56 20.82
N TYR A 77 -13.39 0.75 19.94
CA TYR A 77 -13.52 1.97 19.16
C TYR A 77 -13.60 3.21 20.07
N ARG A 78 -14.46 3.17 21.11
CA ARG A 78 -14.61 4.27 22.08
C ARG A 78 -13.32 4.56 22.84
N ASN A 79 -12.60 3.54 23.28
CA ASN A 79 -11.35 3.72 24.02
C ASN A 79 -10.27 4.35 23.13
N LEU A 80 -10.13 3.89 21.89
CA LEU A 80 -9.14 4.42 20.95
C LEU A 80 -9.41 5.88 20.56
N ILE A 81 -10.67 6.27 20.33
CA ILE A 81 -11.00 7.68 20.02
C ILE A 81 -10.86 8.58 21.26
N SER A 82 -11.20 8.07 22.46
CA SER A 82 -11.13 8.85 23.70
C SER A 82 -9.70 9.14 24.12
N ALA A 83 -8.74 8.33 23.66
CA ALA A 83 -7.32 8.57 23.84
C ALA A 83 -6.83 9.88 23.18
N ASN A 84 -7.57 10.40 22.19
CA ASN A 84 -7.26 11.65 21.48
C ASN A 84 -5.79 11.74 21.02
N ASN A 85 -5.25 10.62 20.53
CA ASN A 85 -3.88 10.58 20.04
C ASN A 85 -3.78 11.32 18.71
N ALA A 86 -2.90 12.32 18.64
CA ALA A 86 -2.77 13.20 17.47
C ALA A 86 -2.22 12.51 16.20
N HIS A 87 -1.73 11.28 16.31
CA HIS A 87 -1.05 10.55 15.24
C HIS A 87 -1.79 9.29 14.77
N MET A 88 -3.04 9.09 15.19
CA MET A 88 -3.89 8.06 14.62
C MET A 88 -5.32 8.55 14.44
N ARG A 89 -5.96 8.07 13.37
CA ARG A 89 -7.39 8.14 13.16
C ARG A 89 -7.96 6.73 13.31
N VAL A 90 -9.19 6.64 13.78
CA VAL A 90 -9.84 5.35 14.02
C VAL A 90 -11.19 5.39 13.34
N TYR A 91 -11.46 4.38 12.54
CA TYR A 91 -12.71 4.23 11.82
C TYR A 91 -13.34 2.90 12.19
N LYS A 92 -14.66 2.89 12.32
CA LYS A 92 -15.41 1.66 12.08
C LYS A 92 -15.41 1.38 10.58
N ARG A 93 -15.54 0.11 10.19
CA ARG A 93 -15.51 -0.31 8.78
C ARG A 93 -16.44 0.53 7.90
N GLU A 94 -17.67 0.75 8.33
CA GLU A 94 -18.69 1.51 7.62
C GLU A 94 -18.31 2.98 7.38
N ASP A 95 -17.46 3.53 8.26
CA ASP A 95 -17.04 4.94 8.28
C ASP A 95 -15.68 5.15 7.60
N ILE A 96 -15.05 4.10 7.07
CA ILE A 96 -13.81 4.24 6.30
C ILE A 96 -14.09 5.16 5.10
N PRO A 97 -13.23 6.18 4.84
CA PRO A 97 -13.48 7.14 3.77
C PRO A 97 -13.57 6.46 2.40
N GLU A 98 -14.51 6.90 1.57
CA GLU A 98 -14.80 6.27 0.27
C GLU A 98 -13.60 6.28 -0.68
N GLU A 99 -12.73 7.29 -0.55
CA GLU A 99 -11.50 7.42 -1.35
C GLU A 99 -10.52 6.25 -1.20
N TYR A 100 -10.62 5.47 -0.10
CA TYR A 100 -9.82 4.25 0.06
C TYR A 100 -10.38 3.08 -0.77
N HIS A 101 -11.65 3.15 -1.19
CA HIS A 101 -12.39 2.05 -1.80
C HIS A 101 -12.30 0.73 -0.99
N TRP A 102 -12.24 0.85 0.34
CA TRP A 102 -11.81 -0.23 1.24
C TRP A 102 -12.74 -0.42 2.44
N LYS A 103 -14.03 -0.68 2.18
CA LYS A 103 -15.02 -1.01 3.23
C LYS A 103 -16.09 -2.04 2.86
N HIS A 104 -16.36 -2.20 1.56
CA HIS A 104 -17.42 -3.07 1.06
C HIS A 104 -16.98 -4.54 0.91
N ASN A 105 -16.32 -5.10 1.92
CA ASN A 105 -15.95 -6.51 1.94
C ASN A 105 -15.93 -7.06 3.37
N PHE A 106 -16.42 -8.30 3.55
CA PHE A 106 -16.45 -8.95 4.87
C PHE A 106 -15.06 -9.22 5.46
N ARG A 107 -14.02 -9.24 4.62
CA ARG A 107 -12.62 -9.40 5.04
C ARG A 107 -12.04 -8.13 5.65
N ILE A 108 -12.69 -6.98 5.49
CA ILE A 108 -12.27 -5.75 6.15
C ILE A 108 -12.67 -5.87 7.63
N PRO A 109 -11.71 -5.74 8.57
CA PRO A 109 -12.00 -5.82 9.99
C PRO A 109 -13.00 -4.74 10.44
N PRO A 110 -13.71 -4.96 11.56
CA PRO A 110 -14.65 -3.98 12.10
C PRO A 110 -14.01 -2.63 12.45
N ILE A 111 -12.71 -2.62 12.82
CA ILE A 111 -11.99 -1.41 13.23
C ILE A 111 -10.72 -1.26 12.40
N PHE A 112 -10.55 -0.06 11.84
CA PHE A 112 -9.36 0.37 11.13
C PHE A 112 -8.70 1.53 11.89
N VAL A 113 -7.43 1.35 12.24
CA VAL A 113 -6.56 2.41 12.78
C VAL A 113 -5.64 2.88 11.66
N ASP A 114 -5.76 4.16 11.32
CA ASP A 114 -5.03 4.85 10.26
C ASP A 114 -3.99 5.78 10.89
N PRO A 115 -2.74 5.33 11.12
CA PRO A 115 -1.71 6.18 11.67
C PRO A 115 -1.26 7.24 10.67
N ASP A 116 -0.75 8.36 11.17
CA ASP A 116 -0.05 9.35 10.37
C ASP A 116 1.14 8.73 9.64
N VAL A 117 1.55 9.34 8.53
CA VAL A 117 2.67 8.86 7.71
C VAL A 117 3.94 8.72 8.56
N GLY A 118 4.54 7.54 8.52
CA GLY A 118 5.76 7.22 9.27
C GLY A 118 5.53 6.79 10.73
N TRP A 119 4.28 6.73 11.21
CA TRP A 119 3.90 6.16 12.51
C TRP A 119 3.36 4.74 12.36
N VAL A 120 3.76 3.83 13.24
CA VAL A 120 3.34 2.43 13.17
C VAL A 120 2.52 1.97 14.35
N ILE A 121 1.48 1.17 14.10
CA ILE A 121 0.67 0.51 15.10
C ILE A 121 1.37 -0.78 15.56
N LYS A 122 1.45 -0.97 16.88
CA LYS A 122 1.99 -2.17 17.52
C LYS A 122 1.07 -2.61 18.66
N THR A 123 1.05 -3.91 18.94
CA THR A 123 0.26 -4.45 20.05
C THR A 123 0.81 -4.00 21.39
N GLU A 124 2.07 -4.34 21.68
CA GLU A 124 2.71 -4.14 22.99
C GLU A 124 4.21 -3.87 22.86
N ARG A 125 4.77 -3.14 23.81
CA ARG A 125 6.16 -2.66 23.80
C ARG A 125 7.19 -3.75 24.07
N SER A 126 6.78 -4.80 24.77
CA SER A 126 7.59 -5.99 25.06
C SER A 126 8.06 -6.70 23.77
N LYS A 127 7.21 -6.70 22.74
CA LYS A 127 7.47 -7.32 21.41
C LYS A 127 8.08 -6.35 20.40
N ALA A 128 8.23 -5.07 20.76
CA ALA A 128 8.76 -4.07 19.85
C ALA A 128 10.28 -4.24 19.65
N ARG A 129 10.75 -3.86 18.47
CA ARG A 129 12.19 -3.75 18.20
C ARG A 129 12.80 -2.71 19.15
N GLN A 130 13.77 -3.14 19.95
CA GLN A 130 14.45 -2.30 20.92
C GLN A 130 15.55 -1.43 20.29
N GLY A 131 15.94 -0.39 21.01
CA GLY A 131 17.01 0.54 20.60
C GLY A 131 16.57 1.62 19.62
N ASN A 132 17.54 2.43 19.17
CA ASN A 132 17.29 3.47 18.17
C ASN A 132 17.38 2.88 16.76
N TRP A 133 16.33 3.05 15.96
CA TRP A 133 16.28 2.52 14.60
C TRP A 133 15.45 3.40 13.68
N THR A 134 15.75 3.30 12.39
CA THR A 134 14.96 3.82 11.28
C THR A 134 14.86 2.71 10.25
N VAL A 135 13.65 2.38 9.82
CA VAL A 135 13.38 1.35 8.80
C VAL A 135 12.25 1.80 7.90
N GLY A 136 12.18 1.24 6.70
CA GLY A 136 11.05 1.46 5.80
C GLY A 136 9.82 0.66 6.21
N ASP A 137 8.65 1.27 6.06
CA ASP A 137 7.34 0.61 6.04
C ASP A 137 6.45 1.22 4.93
N HIS A 138 5.29 0.63 4.66
CA HIS A 138 4.39 1.05 3.58
C HIS A 138 2.92 0.71 3.90
N GLY A 139 1.99 1.40 3.24
CA GLY A 139 0.54 1.17 3.42
C GLY A 139 -0.30 2.45 3.46
N TRP A 140 0.35 3.61 3.63
CA TRP A 140 -0.33 4.90 3.56
C TRP A 140 -0.75 5.28 2.13
N PRO A 141 -1.85 6.04 1.98
CA PRO A 141 -2.21 6.63 0.69
C PRO A 141 -1.03 7.41 0.09
N SER A 142 -0.74 7.16 -1.19
CA SER A 142 0.39 7.78 -1.92
C SER A 142 0.30 9.31 -1.95
N THR A 143 -0.91 9.86 -2.00
CA THR A 143 -1.19 11.30 -1.93
C THR A 143 -0.78 11.92 -0.59
N ARG A 144 -0.83 11.14 0.51
CA ARG A 144 -0.46 11.53 1.87
C ARG A 144 1.04 11.31 2.14
N SER A 145 1.57 10.15 1.75
CA SER A 145 2.99 9.80 1.95
C SER A 145 3.93 10.48 0.96
N LYS A 146 3.41 10.99 -0.16
CA LYS A 146 4.18 11.45 -1.33
C LYS A 146 5.14 10.37 -1.84
N SER A 147 4.77 9.10 -1.63
CA SER A 147 5.56 7.93 -1.98
C SER A 147 4.76 7.09 -2.97
N TYR A 148 5.27 7.00 -4.21
CA TYR A 148 4.58 6.43 -5.36
C TYR A 148 5.35 5.25 -5.93
N SER A 149 4.64 4.25 -6.45
CA SER A 149 5.27 3.14 -7.17
C SER A 149 5.91 3.62 -8.47
N VAL A 150 6.85 2.81 -8.99
CA VAL A 150 7.49 3.09 -10.28
C VAL A 150 6.67 2.55 -11.44
N PHE A 151 6.71 3.26 -12.56
CA PHE A 151 6.23 2.79 -13.86
C PHE A 151 7.18 3.23 -14.96
N PHE A 152 7.75 2.27 -15.68
CA PHE A 152 8.50 2.49 -16.91
C PHE A 152 7.96 1.57 -17.99
N ALA A 153 7.77 2.08 -19.20
CA ALA A 153 7.31 1.28 -20.31
C ALA A 153 8.16 1.53 -21.57
N ARG A 154 8.39 0.45 -22.33
CA ARG A 154 9.08 0.50 -23.62
C ARG A 154 8.47 -0.53 -24.55
N GLY A 155 8.30 -0.17 -25.81
CA GLY A 155 7.99 -1.13 -26.86
C GLY A 155 7.43 -0.46 -28.09
N PRO A 156 7.10 -1.22 -29.14
CA PRO A 156 6.50 -0.69 -30.36
C PRO A 156 5.16 0.03 -30.12
N ALA A 157 4.42 -0.33 -29.07
CA ALA A 157 3.14 0.31 -28.74
C ALA A 157 3.26 1.57 -27.87
N PHE A 158 4.44 1.84 -27.29
CA PHE A 158 4.66 2.96 -26.39
C PHE A 158 5.39 4.12 -27.08
N ARG A 159 4.97 5.36 -26.78
CA ARG A 159 5.70 6.57 -27.21
C ARG A 159 7.09 6.59 -26.57
N LYS A 160 8.08 7.09 -27.32
CA LYS A 160 9.48 7.15 -26.87
C LYS A 160 9.82 8.52 -26.28
N GLY A 161 10.61 8.53 -25.21
CA GLY A 161 11.20 9.75 -24.65
C GLY A 161 10.21 10.71 -24.00
N ILE A 162 9.07 10.18 -23.53
CA ILE A 162 8.07 10.98 -22.83
C ILE A 162 8.02 10.63 -21.35
N GLU A 163 7.66 11.62 -20.56
CA GLU A 163 7.23 11.47 -19.19
C GLU A 163 5.71 11.66 -19.13
N VAL A 164 5.03 10.89 -18.30
CA VAL A 164 3.59 10.97 -18.11
C VAL A 164 3.28 11.38 -16.68
N SER A 165 2.17 12.09 -16.48
CA SER A 165 1.66 12.38 -15.14
C SER A 165 1.31 11.09 -14.39
N SER A 166 1.24 11.17 -13.06
CA SER A 166 0.79 10.05 -12.22
C SER A 166 -0.60 9.58 -12.63
N PHE A 167 -0.82 8.27 -12.58
CA PHE A 167 -2.08 7.60 -12.87
C PHE A 167 -2.30 6.47 -11.85
N ASN A 168 -3.47 5.82 -11.87
CA ASN A 168 -3.77 4.79 -10.89
C ASN A 168 -3.25 3.42 -11.35
N THR A 169 -2.72 2.62 -10.42
CA THR A 169 -2.21 1.28 -10.76
C THR A 169 -3.29 0.33 -11.29
N VAL A 170 -4.56 0.58 -10.97
CA VAL A 170 -5.71 -0.18 -11.53
C VAL A 170 -5.85 0.01 -13.05
N ASP A 171 -5.29 1.08 -13.61
CA ASP A 171 -5.34 1.39 -15.05
C ASP A 171 -4.36 0.52 -15.85
N LEU A 172 -3.47 -0.22 -15.18
CA LEU A 172 -2.56 -1.17 -15.81
C LEU A 172 -3.29 -2.36 -16.44
N TYR A 173 -4.40 -2.81 -15.84
CA TYR A 173 -5.20 -3.92 -16.39
C TYR A 173 -5.75 -3.61 -17.80
N PRO A 174 -6.53 -2.52 -18.00
CA PRO A 174 -7.04 -2.18 -19.33
C PRO A 174 -5.91 -1.85 -20.31
N LEU A 175 -4.81 -1.24 -19.85
CA LEU A 175 -3.61 -1.04 -20.68
C LEU A 175 -3.07 -2.38 -21.21
N MET A 176 -2.87 -3.38 -20.33
CA MET A 176 -2.41 -4.70 -20.72
C MET A 176 -3.37 -5.39 -21.69
N CYS A 177 -4.69 -5.28 -21.44
CA CYS A 177 -5.70 -5.83 -22.33
C CYS A 177 -5.58 -5.24 -23.75
N ASN A 178 -5.46 -3.91 -23.84
CA ASN A 178 -5.32 -3.21 -25.12
C ASN A 178 -4.04 -3.60 -25.85
N LEU A 179 -2.92 -3.75 -25.14
CA LEU A 179 -1.63 -4.18 -25.73
C LEU A 179 -1.69 -5.61 -26.26
N LEU A 180 -2.51 -6.48 -25.66
CA LEU A 180 -2.69 -7.88 -26.06
C LEU A 180 -3.81 -8.08 -27.08
N GLY A 181 -4.60 -7.04 -27.38
CA GLY A 181 -5.78 -7.15 -28.25
C GLY A 181 -6.91 -7.99 -27.64
N ILE A 182 -7.03 -8.04 -26.32
CA ILE A 182 -8.10 -8.76 -25.62
C ILE A 182 -9.17 -7.81 -25.10
N GLU A 183 -10.41 -8.30 -25.05
CA GLU A 183 -11.54 -7.52 -24.52
C GLU A 183 -11.32 -7.19 -23.03
N VAL A 184 -11.45 -5.90 -22.70
CA VAL A 184 -11.41 -5.41 -21.31
C VAL A 184 -12.70 -5.83 -20.60
N LYS A 185 -12.58 -6.56 -19.47
CA LYS A 185 -13.73 -6.87 -18.61
C LYS A 185 -14.00 -5.74 -17.61
N PRO A 186 -15.22 -5.67 -17.02
CA PRO A 186 -15.55 -4.67 -16.01
C PRO A 186 -14.50 -4.62 -14.89
N ASN A 187 -14.02 -3.42 -14.60
CA ASN A 187 -12.97 -3.16 -13.61
C ASN A 187 -13.11 -1.73 -13.05
N ASN A 188 -12.25 -1.38 -12.10
CA ASN A 188 -12.31 -0.11 -11.36
C ASN A 188 -11.51 1.04 -11.99
N ASN A 189 -11.01 0.90 -13.23
CA ASN A 189 -10.42 2.02 -13.95
C ASN A 189 -11.47 3.13 -14.14
N ASN A 190 -11.07 4.37 -13.86
CA ASN A 190 -11.81 5.53 -14.32
C ASN A 190 -11.61 5.67 -15.83
N ASN A 191 -12.54 5.11 -16.61
CA ASN A 191 -12.61 5.34 -18.06
C ASN A 191 -12.76 6.84 -18.37
N ASN A 192 -11.65 7.56 -18.42
CA ASN A 192 -11.51 8.93 -18.92
C ASN A 192 -10.09 9.09 -19.50
N ASN A 193 -9.89 8.47 -20.68
CA ASN A 193 -8.98 8.83 -21.79
C ASN A 193 -8.46 7.60 -22.52
#